data_AF-A0AA97BRP3-F1
#
_entry.id   AF-A0AA97BRP3-F1
#
_cell.length_a   1.000
_cell.length_b   1.000
_cell.length_c   1.000
_cell.angle_alpha   90.00
_cell.angle_beta   90.00
_cell.angle_gamma   90.00
#
_symmetry.space_group_name_H-M   'P 1'
#
loop_
_entity.id
_entity.type
_entity.pdbx_description
1 polymer ?
#
loop_
_entity_poly.entity_id
_entity_poly.type
_entity_poly.pdbx_seq_one_letter_code
_entity_poly.pdbx_strand_id
1 'polypeptide(L)'
;MGLELHPDKTRITHFNDGFRFLGHTFVRSLVVQDQPKTRQQRQLEQTAIAQKATHPEASPILRYSDPPPQATQMQQALQAAINASETPIPPPLYVVMGYRVRDEKPVQIESKEWSWRNGMSTLYLVRQGTMLRKDHGRFVIEGGRFETDEDESLAAQSSPSQSPTSKSKPQTPKSKIPEPFPPLEIPIKEVGRILVLGNVQISTSALSECLEHQIPVVFMSRAGDYKGHLWSSEFCDLPTEAAQFGRRHDPRFQVKMAQQILHGKLTNSRHLLLRLNRKRKVEGLNAKIHRIDQHIAALTQTTDLDVMRGHEGASARLYFTALGQLITHPGFSLTERNRHPPKDPVNSLLSFGYTLLFNNVLSLILAEGLNPYLGNLHRSDRKEPHLAFDLMEEWRSPIVDSLVMWLVNKKAIRPTDFTFPNAEGGVYLENTARRVFLKHFEDRITETVTHPTVQQPVSYRRAIQLQIQRYKKCLQDSQPYDPFIRTI
;
A
#
# COMPACT_ATOMS: atom_id res chain seq x y z
N MET A 1 28.24 43.57 47.14
CA MET A 1 26.91 43.40 46.53
C MET A 1 26.92 42.08 45.77
N GLY A 2 26.58 40.97 46.42
CA GLY A 2 26.39 39.70 45.75
C GLY A 2 24.90 39.50 45.51
N LEU A 3 24.48 39.39 44.25
CA LEU A 3 23.14 38.92 43.93
C LEU A 3 23.10 37.42 44.22
N GLU A 4 22.46 37.02 45.32
CA GLU A 4 22.14 35.63 45.58
C GLU A 4 20.87 35.23 44.82
N LEU A 5 20.94 34.10 44.12
CA LEU A 5 19.82 33.54 43.38
C LEU A 5 18.76 33.01 44.36
N HIS A 6 17.53 33.49 44.21
CA HIS A 6 16.42 33.10 45.07
C HIS A 6 16.10 31.61 44.87
N PRO A 7 16.25 30.74 45.88
CA PRO A 7 16.23 29.29 45.69
C PRO A 7 14.89 28.78 45.12
N ASP A 8 13.76 29.41 45.48
CA ASP A 8 12.44 29.04 44.93
C ASP A 8 12.22 29.44 43.46
N LYS A 9 12.98 30.41 42.93
CA LYS A 9 12.89 30.88 41.54
C LYS A 9 13.97 30.28 40.63
N THR A 10 14.89 29.50 41.21
CA THR A 10 16.06 28.95 40.51
C THR A 10 16.06 27.42 40.51
N ARG A 11 14.89 26.80 40.71
CA ARG A 11 14.70 25.37 40.51
C ARG A 11 14.67 25.06 39.02
N ILE A 12 15.68 24.37 38.52
CA ILE A 12 15.63 23.74 37.18
C ILE A 12 14.58 22.64 37.26
N THR A 13 13.45 22.87 36.61
CA THR A 13 12.35 21.92 36.49
C THR A 13 12.47 21.16 35.16
N HIS A 14 11.86 19.98 35.06
CA HIS A 14 11.82 19.25 33.79
C HIS A 14 11.20 20.17 32.71
N PHE A 15 11.64 20.07 31.45
CA PHE A 15 11.25 21.00 30.37
C PHE A 15 9.72 21.24 30.30
N ASN A 16 8.93 20.18 30.52
CA ASN A 16 7.47 20.23 30.53
C ASN A 16 6.86 20.96 31.75
N ASP A 17 7.58 21.03 32.87
CA ASP A 17 7.12 21.66 34.12
C ASP A 17 7.45 23.16 34.17
N GLY A 18 8.54 23.59 33.51
CA GLY A 18 8.94 25.00 33.46
C GLY A 18 7.98 25.91 32.67
N PHE A 19 7.35 25.39 31.61
CA PHE A 19 6.39 26.18 30.80
C PHE A 19 4.97 26.20 31.38
N ARG A 20 4.58 25.15 32.14
CA ARG A 20 3.36 25.19 32.95
C ARG A 20 3.38 26.33 33.96
N PHE A 21 4.55 26.66 34.50
CA PHE A 21 4.73 27.82 35.39
C PHE A 21 4.50 29.17 34.70
N LEU A 22 4.72 29.25 33.37
CA LEU A 22 4.50 30.45 32.55
C LEU A 22 3.09 30.53 31.96
N GLY A 23 2.19 29.58 32.29
CA GLY A 23 0.83 29.53 31.76
C GLY A 23 0.75 29.08 30.30
N HIS A 24 1.67 28.23 29.85
CA HIS A 24 1.65 27.66 28.50
C HIS A 24 1.78 26.13 28.54
N THR A 25 1.01 25.44 27.69
CA THR A 25 1.11 23.99 27.47
C THR A 25 1.66 23.73 26.08
N PHE A 26 2.70 22.90 26.00
CA PHE A 26 3.27 22.46 24.73
C PHE A 26 2.63 21.16 24.27
N VAL A 27 2.18 21.14 23.02
CA VAL A 27 1.81 19.89 22.34
C VAL A 27 2.74 19.76 21.13
N ARG A 28 3.82 18.99 21.30
CA ARG A 28 4.96 18.90 20.37
C ARG A 28 5.64 20.28 20.17
N SER A 29 5.72 20.78 18.93
CA SER A 29 6.39 22.04 18.55
C SER A 29 5.49 23.29 18.62
N LEU A 30 4.26 23.15 19.15
CA LEU A 30 3.26 24.21 19.21
C LEU A 30 3.05 24.68 20.66
N VAL A 31 3.07 25.99 20.85
CA VAL A 31 2.84 26.67 22.15
C VAL A 31 1.38 27.08 22.26
N VAL A 32 0.66 26.52 23.22
CA VAL A 32 -0.73 26.90 23.52
C VAL A 32 -0.77 27.61 24.87
N GLN A 33 -1.48 28.74 24.96
CA GLN A 33 -1.62 29.49 26.21
C GLN A 33 -2.72 28.85 27.08
N ASP A 34 -2.35 28.46 28.29
CA ASP A 34 -3.24 27.78 29.24
C ASP A 34 -4.18 28.81 29.87
N GLN A 35 -5.49 28.55 29.83
CA GLN A 35 -6.48 29.43 30.47
C GLN A 35 -6.30 29.35 32.00
N PRO A 36 -6.29 30.48 32.75
CA PRO A 36 -5.93 30.47 34.15
C PRO A 36 -6.91 29.62 35.00
N LYS A 37 -6.38 28.56 35.63
CA LYS A 37 -7.11 27.68 36.56
C LYS A 37 -7.72 28.47 37.75
N THR A 38 -8.97 28.12 38.11
CA THR A 38 -9.73 28.66 39.24
C THR A 38 -9.08 28.38 40.61
N ARG A 39 -9.31 29.27 41.58
CA ARG A 39 -8.70 29.27 42.93
C ARG A 39 -8.83 27.93 43.68
N GLN A 40 -9.91 27.18 43.46
CA GLN A 40 -10.12 25.85 44.05
C GLN A 40 -9.12 24.79 43.57
N GLN A 41 -8.74 24.82 42.28
CA GLN A 41 -7.84 23.81 41.71
C GLN A 41 -6.40 23.94 42.22
N ARG A 42 -5.96 25.16 42.57
CA ARG A 42 -4.60 25.41 43.09
C ARG A 42 -4.41 24.89 44.52
N GLN A 43 -5.46 24.87 45.34
CA GLN A 43 -5.37 24.39 46.73
C GLN A 43 -5.23 22.86 46.83
N LEU A 44 -5.75 22.12 45.85
CA LEU A 44 -5.70 20.66 45.81
C LEU A 44 -4.34 20.12 45.32
N GLU A 45 -3.66 20.84 44.41
CA GLU A 45 -2.33 20.44 43.93
C GLU A 45 -1.23 20.67 44.99
N GLN A 46 -1.32 21.75 45.77
CA GLN A 46 -0.32 22.06 46.80
C GLN A 46 -0.27 21.03 47.94
N THR A 47 -1.42 20.43 48.28
CA THR A 47 -1.50 19.37 49.29
C THR A 47 -0.88 18.06 48.81
N ALA A 48 -0.94 17.76 47.51
CA ALA A 48 -0.39 16.54 46.91
C ALA A 48 1.14 16.58 46.73
N ILE A 49 1.72 17.76 46.47
CA ILE A 49 3.16 17.92 46.20
C ILE A 49 3.98 17.82 47.50
N ALA A 50 3.45 18.29 48.64
CA ALA A 50 4.13 18.24 49.94
C ALA A 50 4.44 16.80 50.41
N GLN A 51 3.69 15.81 49.95
CA GLN A 51 3.84 14.41 50.37
C GLN A 51 4.95 13.64 49.63
N LYS A 52 5.49 14.17 48.52
CA LYS A 52 6.33 13.41 47.58
C LYS A 52 7.83 13.76 47.62
N ALA A 53 8.26 14.68 48.47
CA ALA A 53 9.59 15.31 48.41
C ALA A 53 10.68 14.69 49.32
N THR A 54 10.52 13.46 49.81
CA THR A 54 11.42 12.91 50.87
C THR A 54 12.69 12.18 50.41
N HIS A 55 13.00 11.99 49.12
CA HIS A 55 14.32 11.47 48.71
C HIS A 55 14.77 11.94 47.31
N PRO A 56 15.95 12.58 47.18
CA PRO A 56 16.59 12.80 45.88
C PRO A 56 18.02 12.21 45.83
N GLU A 57 18.25 11.23 44.96
CA GLU A 57 19.56 11.06 44.32
C GLU A 57 19.38 11.28 42.81
N ALA A 58 19.99 12.33 42.27
CA ALA A 58 20.00 12.62 40.85
C ALA A 58 21.45 12.66 40.34
N SER A 59 21.76 11.77 39.39
CA SER A 59 23.05 11.70 38.71
C SER A 59 23.28 12.92 37.80
N PRO A 60 24.52 13.38 37.63
CA PRO A 60 24.82 14.61 36.90
C PRO A 60 24.74 14.43 35.37
N ILE A 61 24.28 15.48 34.69
CA ILE A 61 24.17 15.57 33.22
C ILE A 61 25.48 16.10 32.65
N LEU A 62 26.13 15.34 31.77
CA LEU A 62 27.35 15.72 31.04
C LEU A 62 27.04 16.64 29.85
N ARG A 63 27.94 17.57 29.52
CA ARG A 63 27.82 18.51 28.39
C ARG A 63 28.85 18.23 27.30
N TYR A 64 28.52 18.62 26.07
CA TYR A 64 29.25 18.31 24.83
C TYR A 64 30.72 18.81 24.78
N SER A 65 31.06 19.80 25.60
CA SER A 65 32.41 20.35 25.72
C SER A 65 33.29 19.62 26.74
N ASP A 66 32.73 18.68 27.49
CA ASP A 66 33.48 17.94 28.50
C ASP A 66 34.40 16.93 27.80
N PRO A 67 35.67 16.77 28.26
CA PRO A 67 36.53 15.73 27.74
C PRO A 67 35.83 14.37 27.92
N PRO A 68 35.97 13.43 26.95
CA PRO A 68 35.31 12.13 27.08
C PRO A 68 35.67 11.54 28.44
N PRO A 69 34.67 11.09 29.23
CA PRO A 69 34.93 10.63 30.59
C PRO A 69 36.00 9.54 30.54
N GLN A 70 36.99 9.64 31.44
CA GLN A 70 37.98 8.57 31.57
C GLN A 70 37.22 7.27 31.79
N ALA A 71 37.58 6.24 31.00
CA ALA A 71 36.93 4.94 31.08
C ALA A 71 36.89 4.51 32.55
N THR A 72 35.70 4.22 33.06
CA THR A 72 35.51 3.82 34.45
C THR A 72 36.37 2.59 34.76
N GLN A 73 36.74 2.38 36.02
CA GLN A 73 37.50 1.18 36.41
C GLN A 73 36.85 -0.12 35.91
N MET A 74 35.52 -0.17 35.85
CA MET A 74 34.78 -1.30 35.29
C MET A 74 34.95 -1.45 33.77
N GLN A 75 34.97 -0.35 33.01
CA GLN A 75 35.24 -0.37 31.57
C GLN A 75 36.70 -0.71 31.26
N GLN A 76 37.65 -0.23 32.07
CA GLN A 76 39.07 -0.58 31.94
C GLN A 76 39.30 -2.07 32.25
N ALA A 77 38.66 -2.60 33.30
CA ALA A 77 38.71 -4.02 33.64
C ALA A 77 38.05 -4.90 32.56
N LEU A 78 36.92 -4.48 31.99
CA LEU A 78 36.25 -5.18 30.90
C LEU A 78 37.09 -5.18 29.63
N GLN A 79 37.73 -4.07 29.27
CA GLN A 79 38.60 -3.99 28.10
C GLN A 79 39.88 -4.83 28.27
N ALA A 80 40.45 -4.85 29.48
CA ALA A 80 41.57 -5.71 29.80
C ALA A 80 41.20 -7.20 29.72
N ALA A 81 40.00 -7.58 30.19
CA ALA A 81 39.47 -8.94 30.08
C ALA A 81 39.17 -9.35 28.63
N ILE A 82 38.66 -8.42 27.81
CA ILE A 82 38.43 -8.63 26.37
C ILE A 82 39.75 -8.84 25.63
N ASN A 83 40.77 -8.00 25.89
CA ASN A 83 42.07 -8.09 25.23
C ASN A 83 42.87 -9.32 25.67
N ALA A 84 42.63 -9.84 26.87
CA ALA A 84 43.21 -11.09 27.36
C ALA A 84 42.48 -12.36 26.85
N SER A 85 41.31 -12.20 26.23
CA SER A 85 40.54 -13.30 25.64
C SER A 85 40.92 -13.47 24.16
N GLU A 86 41.58 -14.57 23.81
CA GLU A 86 41.87 -14.94 22.41
C GLU A 86 40.64 -15.39 21.59
N THR A 87 39.41 -15.18 22.09
CA THR A 87 38.17 -15.54 21.40
C THR A 87 37.44 -14.32 20.80
N PRO A 88 36.98 -14.39 19.54
CA PRO A 88 36.31 -13.26 18.88
C PRO A 88 34.94 -12.97 19.52
N ILE A 89 34.68 -11.69 19.80
CA ILE A 89 33.44 -11.22 20.42
C ILE A 89 32.29 -11.33 19.39
N PRO A 90 31.19 -12.04 19.68
CA PRO A 90 30.04 -12.11 18.80
C PRO A 90 29.25 -10.79 18.78
N PRO A 91 28.62 -10.39 17.65
CA PRO A 91 27.74 -9.23 17.59
C PRO A 91 26.51 -9.41 18.51
N PRO A 92 25.85 -8.31 18.96
CA PRO A 92 24.97 -8.35 20.12
C PRO A 92 23.76 -9.27 19.89
N LEU A 93 23.69 -10.32 20.72
CA LEU A 93 22.54 -11.20 20.89
C LEU A 93 21.39 -10.43 21.55
N TYR A 94 20.17 -10.57 21.00
CA TYR A 94 18.94 -10.46 21.80
C TYR A 94 18.20 -11.78 21.73
N VAL A 95 17.95 -12.36 22.91
CA VAL A 95 17.37 -13.70 23.12
C VAL A 95 15.85 -13.61 23.34
N VAL A 96 15.11 -14.21 22.38
CA VAL A 96 13.94 -15.13 22.45
C VAL A 96 12.97 -15.11 23.65
N MET A 97 11.65 -15.06 23.34
CA MET A 97 10.61 -15.93 23.94
C MET A 97 9.52 -16.24 22.90
N GLY A 98 9.23 -17.53 22.66
CA GLY A 98 8.33 -18.02 21.61
C GLY A 98 6.91 -18.35 22.06
N TYR A 99 5.98 -18.43 21.10
CA TYR A 99 4.64 -19.03 21.29
C TYR A 99 4.16 -19.83 20.06
N ARG A 100 3.37 -20.88 20.34
CA ARG A 100 2.79 -21.87 19.42
C ARG A 100 1.44 -21.42 18.84
N VAL A 101 1.14 -21.89 17.62
CA VAL A 101 -0.18 -21.82 16.96
C VAL A 101 -1.15 -22.85 17.58
N ARG A 102 -2.43 -22.49 17.75
CA ARG A 102 -3.52 -23.44 18.04
C ARG A 102 -4.72 -23.24 17.12
N ASP A 103 -5.28 -24.39 16.72
CA ASP A 103 -6.43 -24.59 15.84
C ASP A 103 -7.77 -24.26 16.51
N GLU A 104 -8.60 -23.39 15.90
CA GLU A 104 -10.05 -23.33 16.15
C GLU A 104 -10.83 -22.94 14.88
N LYS A 105 -12.07 -23.45 14.77
CA LYS A 105 -12.91 -23.47 13.54
C LYS A 105 -13.61 -22.13 13.25
N PRO A 106 -13.90 -21.79 11.97
CA PRO A 106 -14.32 -20.45 11.54
C PRO A 106 -15.84 -20.21 11.46
N VAL A 107 -16.30 -18.96 11.70
CA VAL A 107 -17.72 -18.51 11.62
C VAL A 107 -17.95 -17.51 10.49
N GLN A 108 -18.56 -17.91 9.37
CA GLN A 108 -18.67 -17.09 8.14
C GLN A 108 -19.65 -15.91 8.25
N ILE A 109 -19.25 -14.73 7.75
CA ILE A 109 -20.16 -13.62 7.38
C ILE A 109 -19.65 -12.98 6.08
N GLU A 110 -20.52 -12.85 5.07
CA GLU A 110 -20.27 -12.13 3.82
C GLU A 110 -20.90 -10.72 3.85
N SER A 111 -20.13 -9.69 3.53
CA SER A 111 -20.62 -8.32 3.30
C SER A 111 -19.80 -7.67 2.19
N LYS A 112 -20.46 -6.89 1.34
CA LYS A 112 -19.88 -6.23 0.15
C LYS A 112 -19.21 -4.88 0.45
N GLU A 113 -19.05 -4.49 1.72
CA GLU A 113 -18.78 -3.09 2.09
C GLU A 113 -17.45 -2.86 2.80
N TRP A 114 -16.81 -3.97 3.17
CA TRP A 114 -15.50 -4.14 3.81
C TRP A 114 -15.18 -5.62 3.59
N SER A 115 -13.93 -5.99 3.26
CA SER A 115 -13.63 -7.41 3.03
C SER A 115 -12.99 -8.02 4.29
N TRP A 116 -13.80 -8.65 5.13
CA TRP A 116 -13.35 -9.53 6.20
C TRP A 116 -13.99 -10.91 6.00
N ARG A 117 -13.18 -11.96 5.98
CA ARG A 117 -13.60 -13.37 5.86
C ARG A 117 -12.73 -14.16 6.80
N ASN A 118 -13.26 -15.22 7.41
CA ASN A 118 -12.44 -16.02 8.32
C ASN A 118 -11.16 -16.53 7.67
N GLY A 119 -10.07 -16.47 8.42
CA GLY A 119 -8.74 -16.81 7.93
C GLY A 119 -8.07 -15.71 7.11
N MET A 120 -8.71 -14.55 6.93
CA MET A 120 -8.02 -13.36 6.45
C MET A 120 -7.33 -12.65 7.60
N SER A 121 -6.03 -12.42 7.48
CA SER A 121 -5.27 -11.58 8.41
C SER A 121 -5.29 -10.10 8.01
N THR A 122 -5.79 -9.73 6.83
CA THR A 122 -5.74 -8.35 6.33
C THR A 122 -7.14 -7.75 6.23
N LEU A 123 -7.37 -6.66 6.97
CA LEU A 123 -8.58 -5.85 6.91
C LEU A 123 -8.41 -4.73 5.88
N TYR A 124 -9.33 -4.65 4.91
CA TYR A 124 -9.36 -3.59 3.90
C TYR A 124 -10.43 -2.54 4.21
N LEU A 125 -10.02 -1.29 4.38
CA LEU A 125 -10.89 -0.13 4.57
C LEU A 125 -10.84 0.74 3.31
N VAL A 126 -11.85 0.62 2.44
CA VAL A 126 -11.87 1.26 1.11
C VAL A 126 -12.90 2.39 1.00
N ARG A 127 -13.99 2.31 1.78
CA ARG A 127 -15.12 3.23 1.68
C ARG A 127 -14.81 4.58 2.35
N GLN A 128 -15.31 5.65 1.75
CA GLN A 128 -14.96 7.01 2.09
C GLN A 128 -15.87 7.54 3.20
N GLY A 129 -15.27 8.19 4.20
CA GLY A 129 -15.97 8.55 5.43
C GLY A 129 -16.24 7.36 6.35
N THR A 130 -15.56 6.23 6.13
CA THR A 130 -15.53 5.12 7.09
C THR A 130 -14.73 5.55 8.32
N MET A 131 -15.18 5.16 9.50
CA MET A 131 -14.48 5.33 10.76
C MET A 131 -14.16 3.97 11.38
N LEU A 132 -12.89 3.73 11.67
CA LEU A 132 -12.43 2.60 12.48
C LEU A 132 -12.24 3.06 13.92
N ARG A 133 -13.07 2.53 14.82
CA ARG A 133 -12.96 2.74 16.27
C ARG A 133 -12.64 1.43 16.98
N LYS A 134 -12.13 1.57 18.20
CA LYS A 134 -11.94 0.45 19.12
C LYS A 134 -13.08 0.43 20.13
N ASP A 135 -13.66 -0.74 20.33
CA ASP A 135 -14.70 -1.00 21.32
C ASP A 135 -14.47 -2.38 21.93
N HIS A 136 -14.25 -2.46 23.25
CA HIS A 136 -14.12 -3.72 24.01
C HIS A 136 -13.41 -4.90 23.30
N GLY A 137 -12.12 -4.74 22.96
CA GLY A 137 -11.31 -5.80 22.33
C GLY A 137 -11.69 -6.12 20.87
N ARG A 138 -12.55 -5.29 20.27
CA ARG A 138 -12.96 -5.35 18.87
C ARG A 138 -12.65 -4.05 18.15
N PHE A 139 -12.37 -4.18 16.87
CA PHE A 139 -12.46 -3.11 15.91
C PHE A 139 -13.90 -2.97 15.45
N VAL A 140 -14.45 -1.77 15.57
CA VAL A 140 -15.79 -1.43 15.10
C VAL A 140 -15.66 -0.47 13.92
N ILE A 141 -16.27 -0.84 12.80
CA ILE A 141 -16.21 -0.09 11.56
C ILE A 141 -17.60 0.50 11.29
N GLU A 142 -17.64 1.81 11.19
CA GLU A 142 -18.89 2.58 11.05
C GLU A 142 -18.82 3.60 9.93
N GLY A 143 -19.99 4.00 9.46
CA GLY A 143 -20.13 5.09 8.49
C GLY A 143 -19.81 4.68 7.06
N GLY A 144 -19.42 5.68 6.26
CA GLY A 144 -19.31 5.59 4.82
C GLY A 144 -20.47 6.29 4.11
N ARG A 145 -20.24 7.47 3.55
CA ARG A 145 -21.26 8.14 2.72
C ARG A 145 -21.27 7.53 1.32
N PHE A 146 -22.44 7.47 0.69
CA PHE A 146 -22.48 7.36 -0.78
C PHE A 146 -22.04 8.73 -1.32
N GLU A 147 -20.93 8.79 -2.05
CA GLU A 147 -20.74 9.90 -3.00
C GLU A 147 -21.77 9.66 -4.11
N THR A 148 -22.96 10.27 -4.00
CA THR A 148 -23.83 10.45 -5.17
C THR A 148 -23.22 11.54 -6.04
N ASP A 149 -23.29 11.37 -7.37
CA ASP A 149 -22.70 12.25 -8.39
C ASP A 149 -23.03 13.76 -8.27
N GLU A 150 -23.91 14.16 -7.35
CA GLU A 150 -24.34 15.54 -7.10
C GLU A 150 -23.33 16.37 -6.27
N ASP A 151 -22.54 15.76 -5.38
CA ASP A 151 -21.70 16.51 -4.42
C ASP A 151 -20.43 17.14 -5.07
N GLU A 152 -19.93 16.61 -6.19
CA GLU A 152 -18.82 17.25 -6.94
C GLU A 152 -19.28 18.47 -7.75
N SER A 153 -20.56 18.55 -8.13
CA SER A 153 -21.11 19.64 -8.93
C SER A 153 -21.33 20.92 -8.13
N LEU A 154 -21.62 20.78 -6.82
CA LEU A 154 -21.89 21.89 -5.91
C LEU A 154 -20.60 22.60 -5.44
N ALA A 155 -19.46 21.91 -5.42
CA ALA A 155 -18.17 22.49 -5.05
C ALA A 155 -17.57 23.42 -6.13
N ALA A 156 -18.10 23.37 -7.36
CA ALA A 156 -17.59 24.18 -8.48
C ALA A 156 -18.37 25.51 -8.71
N GLN A 157 -19.41 25.80 -7.93
CA GLN A 157 -20.32 26.93 -8.18
C GLN A 157 -20.39 27.97 -7.04
N SER A 158 -19.34 28.14 -6.24
CA SER A 158 -19.30 29.21 -5.22
C SER A 158 -18.38 30.37 -5.61
N SER A 159 -18.93 31.33 -6.37
CA SER A 159 -18.50 32.74 -6.40
C SER A 159 -19.74 33.63 -6.40
N PRO A 160 -19.76 34.79 -5.70
CA PRO A 160 -21.01 35.43 -5.31
C PRO A 160 -21.44 36.55 -6.27
N SER A 161 -22.70 36.54 -6.70
CA SER A 161 -23.39 37.79 -7.03
C SER A 161 -24.92 37.71 -6.83
N GLN A 162 -25.39 38.65 -5.99
CA GLN A 162 -26.66 39.37 -6.01
C GLN A 162 -27.99 38.65 -5.75
N SER A 163 -28.61 39.03 -4.62
CA SER A 163 -30.06 39.04 -4.35
C SER A 163 -30.70 40.34 -4.88
N PRO A 164 -32.04 40.57 -4.83
CA PRO A 164 -33.13 39.71 -4.31
C PRO A 164 -34.37 39.62 -5.23
N THR A 165 -35.27 38.64 -5.01
CA THR A 165 -36.69 38.86 -4.66
C THR A 165 -37.60 37.63 -4.81
N SER A 166 -38.58 37.60 -3.91
CA SER A 166 -39.89 36.93 -3.96
C SER A 166 -40.01 35.48 -3.46
N LYS A 167 -40.99 35.34 -2.57
CA LYS A 167 -41.36 34.18 -1.78
C LYS A 167 -42.14 33.18 -2.63
N SER A 168 -41.70 31.93 -2.66
CA SER A 168 -42.59 30.77 -2.75
C SER A 168 -41.91 29.60 -2.04
N LYS A 169 -42.65 28.89 -1.17
CA LYS A 169 -42.17 27.66 -0.53
C LYS A 169 -42.43 26.50 -1.50
N PRO A 170 -41.40 25.79 -2.01
CA PRO A 170 -41.61 24.46 -2.54
C PRO A 170 -41.54 23.47 -1.38
N GLN A 171 -42.60 22.67 -1.21
CA GLN A 171 -42.56 21.50 -0.34
C GLN A 171 -41.52 20.53 -0.92
N THR A 172 -40.44 20.28 -0.18
CA THR A 172 -39.45 19.27 -0.53
C THR A 172 -40.03 17.87 -0.31
N PRO A 173 -39.99 16.96 -1.31
CA PRO A 173 -40.25 15.56 -1.06
C PRO A 173 -39.14 15.04 -0.13
N LYS A 174 -39.52 14.44 1.00
CA LYS A 174 -38.59 13.78 1.92
C LYS A 174 -37.80 12.73 1.14
N SER A 175 -36.56 13.04 0.76
CA SER A 175 -35.63 12.04 0.27
C SER A 175 -35.37 11.07 1.41
N LYS A 176 -35.65 9.78 1.18
CA LYS A 176 -35.26 8.71 2.10
C LYS A 176 -33.73 8.73 2.16
N ILE A 177 -33.19 9.24 3.26
CA ILE A 177 -31.78 9.03 3.62
C ILE A 177 -31.59 7.50 3.69
N PRO A 178 -30.66 6.90 2.93
CA PRO A 178 -30.37 5.48 3.05
C PRO A 178 -29.98 5.18 4.50
N GLU A 179 -30.59 4.17 5.13
CA GLU A 179 -30.25 3.79 6.50
C GLU A 179 -28.75 3.45 6.59
N PRO A 180 -28.04 3.91 7.64
CA PRO A 180 -26.64 3.56 7.83
C PRO A 180 -26.51 2.06 8.02
N PHE A 181 -25.55 1.46 7.30
CA PHE A 181 -25.24 0.04 7.43
C PHE A 181 -24.89 -0.30 8.88
N PRO A 182 -25.28 -1.49 9.36
CA PRO A 182 -24.96 -1.91 10.72
C PRO A 182 -23.44 -1.92 10.92
N PRO A 183 -22.96 -1.50 12.11
CA PRO A 183 -21.53 -1.50 12.42
C PRO A 183 -20.98 -2.91 12.28
N LEU A 184 -19.84 -3.05 11.59
CA LEU A 184 -19.10 -4.31 11.60
C LEU A 184 -18.19 -4.35 12.81
N GLU A 185 -18.23 -5.46 13.54
CA GLU A 185 -17.29 -5.73 14.63
C GLU A 185 -16.38 -6.91 14.31
N ILE A 186 -15.06 -6.70 14.44
CA ILE A 186 -14.04 -7.74 14.24
C ILE A 186 -13.18 -7.84 15.51
N PRO A 187 -12.94 -9.03 16.08
CA PRO A 187 -11.97 -9.19 17.16
C PRO A 187 -10.57 -8.71 16.74
N ILE A 188 -9.95 -7.86 17.55
CA ILE A 188 -8.63 -7.27 17.25
C ILE A 188 -7.59 -8.36 16.98
N LYS A 189 -7.63 -9.44 17.78
CA LYS A 189 -6.74 -10.62 17.69
C LYS A 189 -6.78 -11.35 16.33
N GLU A 190 -7.83 -11.18 15.55
CA GLU A 190 -7.91 -11.83 14.24
C GLU A 190 -7.25 -10.98 13.15
N VAL A 191 -7.11 -9.67 13.38
CA VAL A 191 -6.54 -8.72 12.43
C VAL A 191 -5.03 -8.73 12.52
N GLY A 192 -4.37 -9.23 11.48
CA GLY A 192 -2.91 -9.19 11.34
C GLY A 192 -2.38 -7.95 10.60
N ARG A 193 -3.22 -7.20 9.88
CA ARG A 193 -2.86 -5.94 9.18
C ARG A 193 -4.10 -5.17 8.77
N ILE A 194 -3.99 -3.85 8.67
CA ILE A 194 -5.02 -2.97 8.12
C ILE A 194 -4.48 -2.22 6.89
N LEU A 195 -5.25 -2.25 5.80
CA LEU A 195 -5.00 -1.49 4.57
C LEU A 195 -6.06 -0.40 4.44
N VAL A 196 -5.63 0.86 4.44
CA VAL A 196 -6.48 2.05 4.41
C VAL A 196 -6.37 2.70 3.04
N LEU A 197 -7.48 2.76 2.31
CA LEU A 197 -7.53 3.31 0.96
C LEU A 197 -8.40 4.57 0.92
N GLY A 198 -7.77 5.72 0.68
CA GLY A 198 -8.44 7.01 0.59
C GLY A 198 -8.81 7.61 1.95
N ASN A 199 -9.94 8.32 2.01
CA ASN A 199 -10.38 9.09 3.17
C ASN A 199 -11.16 8.22 4.17
N VAL A 200 -10.40 7.45 4.96
CA VAL A 200 -10.89 6.67 6.09
C VAL A 200 -10.33 7.30 7.36
N GLN A 201 -11.17 7.42 8.38
CA GLN A 201 -10.79 7.91 9.69
C GLN A 201 -10.45 6.72 10.59
N ILE A 202 -9.36 6.82 11.34
CA ILE A 202 -9.01 5.84 12.36
C ILE A 202 -8.85 6.60 13.67
N SER A 203 -9.60 6.17 14.70
CA SER A 203 -9.49 6.75 16.03
C SER A 203 -8.11 6.49 16.62
N THR A 204 -7.62 7.42 17.46
CA THR A 204 -6.34 7.26 18.15
C THR A 204 -6.30 6.01 19.03
N SER A 205 -7.43 5.62 19.64
CA SER A 205 -7.54 4.38 20.42
C SER A 205 -7.36 3.13 19.56
N ALA A 206 -7.94 3.10 18.36
CA ALA A 206 -7.72 2.02 17.41
C ALA A 206 -6.26 1.97 16.92
N LEU A 207 -5.62 3.12 16.68
CA LEU A 207 -4.19 3.17 16.33
C LEU A 207 -3.28 2.68 17.47
N SER A 208 -3.57 3.05 18.72
CA SER A 208 -2.82 2.56 19.90
C SER A 208 -2.87 1.04 19.98
N GLU A 209 -4.06 0.48 19.84
CA GLU A 209 -4.24 -0.97 19.86
C GLU A 209 -3.49 -1.66 18.70
N CYS A 210 -3.50 -1.05 17.51
CA CYS A 210 -2.71 -1.56 16.39
C CYS A 210 -1.20 -1.60 16.71
N LEU A 211 -0.66 -0.59 17.38
CA LEU A 211 0.74 -0.55 17.78
C LEU A 211 1.07 -1.57 18.87
N GLU A 212 0.20 -1.69 19.88
CA GLU A 212 0.35 -2.63 21.00
C GLU A 212 0.28 -4.09 20.55
N HIS A 213 -0.62 -4.39 19.61
CA HIS A 213 -0.78 -5.74 19.04
C HIS A 213 0.06 -6.00 17.79
N GLN A 214 1.00 -5.09 17.46
CA GLN A 214 1.88 -5.20 16.29
C GLN A 214 1.12 -5.39 14.95
N ILE A 215 -0.05 -4.78 14.83
CA ILE A 215 -0.90 -4.77 13.63
C ILE A 215 -0.45 -3.60 12.74
N PRO A 216 0.27 -3.83 11.63
CA PRO A 216 0.65 -2.77 10.72
C PRO A 216 -0.58 -2.11 10.08
N VAL A 217 -0.57 -0.79 9.97
CA VAL A 217 -1.59 -0.01 9.27
C VAL A 217 -0.94 0.68 8.07
N VAL A 218 -1.35 0.35 6.85
CA VAL A 218 -0.79 0.91 5.62
C VAL A 218 -1.77 1.88 5.00
N PHE A 219 -1.31 3.09 4.69
CA PHE A 219 -2.11 4.14 4.06
C PHE A 219 -1.81 4.22 2.57
N MET A 220 -2.86 4.19 1.77
CA MET A 220 -2.83 4.27 0.32
C MET A 220 -3.84 5.29 -0.20
N SER A 221 -3.59 5.88 -1.37
CA SER A 221 -4.63 6.61 -2.12
C SER A 221 -5.70 5.64 -2.62
N ARG A 222 -6.87 6.16 -3.04
CA ARG A 222 -7.91 5.34 -3.69
C ARG A 222 -7.35 4.59 -4.91
N ALA A 223 -6.50 5.27 -5.68
CA ALA A 223 -5.81 4.74 -6.86
C ALA A 223 -4.70 3.72 -6.55
N GLY A 224 -4.40 3.48 -5.26
CA GLY A 224 -3.40 2.50 -4.82
C GLY A 224 -2.00 3.05 -4.60
N ASP A 225 -1.78 4.37 -4.59
CA ASP A 225 -0.47 4.95 -4.29
C ASP A 225 -0.15 4.80 -2.81
N TYR A 226 1.02 4.25 -2.50
CA TYR A 226 1.52 4.18 -1.14
C TYR A 226 1.75 5.59 -0.56
N LYS A 227 1.21 5.86 0.63
CA LYS A 227 1.38 7.15 1.36
C LYS A 227 2.23 7.04 2.61
N GLY A 228 2.35 5.84 3.17
CA GLY A 228 3.06 5.59 4.42
C GLY A 228 2.44 4.42 5.15
N HIS A 229 3.04 4.04 6.27
CA HIS A 229 2.48 3.06 7.19
C HIS A 229 2.75 3.48 8.64
N LEU A 230 1.98 2.90 9.54
CA LEU A 230 2.21 2.89 10.98
C LEU A 230 2.60 1.47 11.37
N TRP A 231 3.78 1.33 11.97
CA TRP A 231 4.31 0.08 12.50
C TRP A 231 4.66 0.23 13.98
N SER A 232 4.56 -0.88 14.72
CA SER A 232 5.06 -0.97 16.08
C SER A 232 6.59 -0.91 16.08
N SER A 233 7.20 -0.44 17.17
CA SER A 233 8.66 -0.45 17.35
C SER A 233 9.26 -1.86 17.26
N GLU A 234 8.45 -2.88 17.55
CA GLU A 234 8.85 -4.29 17.53
C GLU A 234 8.56 -4.97 16.19
N PHE A 235 7.90 -4.27 15.25
CA PHE A 235 7.56 -4.86 13.95
C PHE A 235 8.80 -4.89 13.05
N CYS A 236 9.38 -6.07 12.87
CA CYS A 236 10.45 -6.29 11.91
C CYS A 236 10.40 -7.71 11.35
N ASP A 237 10.34 -7.85 10.02
CA ASP A 237 10.41 -9.15 9.34
C ASP A 237 11.81 -9.40 8.76
N LEU A 238 12.82 -9.30 9.64
CA LEU A 238 14.22 -9.57 9.30
C LEU A 238 14.43 -10.93 8.62
N PRO A 239 13.75 -12.03 9.01
CA PRO A 239 13.94 -13.31 8.34
C PRO A 239 13.56 -13.26 6.85
N THR A 240 12.45 -12.60 6.51
CA THR A 240 12.04 -12.45 5.11
C THR A 240 13.01 -11.57 4.33
N GLU A 241 13.45 -10.47 4.91
CA GLU A 241 14.40 -9.57 4.27
C GLU A 241 15.75 -10.26 4.02
N ALA A 242 16.29 -10.95 5.02
CA ALA A 242 17.50 -11.77 4.90
C ALA A 242 17.34 -12.86 3.83
N ALA A 243 16.17 -13.51 3.77
CA ALA A 243 15.87 -14.50 2.73
C ALA A 243 15.84 -13.87 1.32
N GLN A 244 15.27 -12.67 1.14
CA GLN A 244 15.31 -11.98 -0.16
C GLN A 244 16.74 -11.66 -0.59
N PHE A 245 17.56 -11.13 0.32
CA PHE A 245 18.97 -10.85 0.03
C PHE A 245 19.74 -12.13 -0.30
N GLY A 246 19.53 -13.22 0.43
CA GLY A 246 20.13 -14.53 0.12
C GLY A 246 19.71 -15.05 -1.25
N ARG A 247 18.41 -15.03 -1.56
CA ARG A 247 17.86 -15.51 -2.85
C ARG A 247 18.24 -14.65 -4.04
N ARG A 248 18.67 -13.41 -3.83
CA ARG A 248 19.25 -12.56 -4.89
C ARG A 248 20.48 -13.21 -5.52
N HIS A 249 21.30 -13.87 -4.71
CA HIS A 249 22.56 -14.48 -5.12
C HIS A 249 22.43 -15.95 -5.56
N ASP A 250 21.23 -16.53 -5.53
CA ASP A 250 20.94 -17.89 -5.99
C ASP A 250 20.49 -17.87 -7.48
N PRO A 251 21.36 -18.25 -8.44
CA PRO A 251 21.01 -18.17 -9.86
C PRO A 251 19.86 -19.11 -10.23
N ARG A 252 19.75 -20.27 -9.57
CA ARG A 252 18.70 -21.25 -9.87
C ARG A 252 17.34 -20.71 -9.47
N PHE A 253 17.24 -20.11 -8.29
CA PHE A 253 16.01 -19.45 -7.85
C PHE A 253 15.59 -18.31 -8.78
N GLN A 254 16.56 -17.48 -9.18
CA GLN A 254 16.33 -16.31 -10.02
C GLN A 254 15.80 -16.70 -11.40
N VAL A 255 16.43 -17.68 -12.03
CA VAL A 255 16.01 -18.26 -13.31
C VAL A 255 14.61 -18.87 -13.18
N LYS A 256 14.38 -19.73 -12.17
CA LYS A 256 13.09 -20.39 -11.98
C LYS A 256 11.95 -19.40 -11.73
N MET A 257 12.18 -18.36 -10.92
CA MET A 257 11.20 -17.31 -10.66
C MET A 257 10.89 -16.51 -11.93
N ALA A 258 11.92 -16.10 -12.67
CA ALA A 258 11.75 -15.38 -13.94
C ALA A 258 10.98 -16.20 -14.99
N GLN A 259 11.26 -17.50 -15.11
CA GLN A 259 10.50 -18.42 -15.97
C GLN A 259 9.01 -18.37 -15.64
N GLN A 260 8.66 -18.44 -14.36
CA GLN A 260 7.27 -18.53 -13.91
C GLN A 260 6.52 -17.20 -14.08
N ILE A 261 7.15 -16.07 -13.76
CA ILE A 261 6.59 -14.73 -14.00
C ILE A 261 6.29 -14.53 -15.50
N LEU A 262 7.25 -14.86 -16.38
CA LEU A 262 7.06 -14.74 -17.82
C LEU A 262 6.02 -15.73 -18.35
N HIS A 263 6.00 -16.96 -17.84
CA HIS A 263 4.98 -17.93 -18.18
C HIS A 263 3.57 -17.39 -17.85
N GLY A 264 3.37 -16.81 -16.66
CA GLY A 264 2.13 -16.15 -16.27
C GLY A 264 1.74 -15.00 -17.20
N LYS A 265 2.69 -14.09 -17.48
CA LYS A 265 2.52 -12.96 -18.41
C LYS A 265 2.01 -13.42 -19.77
N LEU A 266 2.77 -14.29 -20.44
CA LEU A 266 2.50 -14.70 -21.82
C LEU A 266 1.20 -15.52 -21.90
N THR A 267 0.95 -16.40 -20.92
CA THR A 267 -0.28 -17.20 -20.86
C THR A 267 -1.51 -16.30 -20.69
N ASN A 268 -1.47 -15.32 -19.79
CA ASN A 268 -2.57 -14.39 -19.60
C ASN A 268 -2.80 -13.47 -20.80
N SER A 269 -1.72 -12.99 -21.44
CA SER A 269 -1.81 -12.24 -22.70
C SER A 269 -2.47 -13.07 -23.81
N ARG A 270 -2.06 -14.34 -23.95
CA ARG A 270 -2.67 -15.29 -24.88
C ARG A 270 -4.15 -15.53 -24.59
N HIS A 271 -4.53 -15.78 -23.33
CA HIS A 271 -5.92 -15.99 -22.93
C HIS A 271 -6.80 -14.78 -23.28
N LEU A 272 -6.27 -13.57 -23.10
CA LEU A 272 -6.97 -12.37 -23.52
C LEU A 272 -7.20 -12.32 -25.04
N LEU A 273 -6.17 -12.62 -25.84
CA LEU A 273 -6.31 -12.66 -27.30
C LEU A 273 -7.35 -13.71 -27.74
N LEU A 274 -7.30 -14.93 -27.19
CA LEU A 274 -8.27 -15.98 -27.47
C LEU A 274 -9.71 -15.52 -27.16
N ARG A 275 -9.91 -14.94 -25.97
CA ARG A 275 -11.23 -14.47 -25.53
C ARG A 275 -11.78 -13.36 -26.42
N LEU A 276 -10.94 -12.39 -26.79
CA LEU A 276 -11.33 -11.28 -27.67
C LEU A 276 -11.54 -11.74 -29.12
N ASN A 277 -10.75 -12.69 -29.59
CA ASN A 277 -10.85 -13.20 -30.96
C ASN A 277 -12.01 -14.19 -31.15
N ARG A 278 -12.53 -14.82 -30.07
CA ARG A 278 -13.63 -15.80 -30.13
C ARG A 278 -14.84 -15.33 -30.94
N LYS A 279 -15.21 -14.05 -30.81
CA LYS A 279 -16.33 -13.46 -31.56
C LYS A 279 -15.91 -12.80 -32.88
N ARG A 280 -14.67 -12.31 -32.98
CA ARG A 280 -14.21 -11.48 -34.10
C ARG A 280 -13.66 -12.30 -35.26
N LYS A 281 -12.97 -13.42 -34.97
CA LYS A 281 -12.38 -14.33 -35.96
C LYS A 281 -11.49 -13.59 -36.98
N VAL A 282 -10.61 -12.72 -36.50
CA VAL A 282 -9.69 -11.96 -37.36
C VAL A 282 -8.70 -12.92 -38.02
N GLU A 283 -8.55 -12.79 -39.34
CA GLU A 283 -7.62 -13.61 -40.14
C GLU A 283 -6.17 -13.42 -39.69
N GLY A 284 -5.38 -14.49 -39.69
CA GLY A 284 -3.97 -14.48 -39.29
C GLY A 284 -3.70 -14.31 -37.78
N LEU A 285 -4.69 -13.94 -36.96
CA LEU A 285 -4.51 -13.73 -35.53
C LEU A 285 -4.20 -15.05 -34.79
N ASN A 286 -4.83 -16.15 -35.19
CA ASN A 286 -4.54 -17.48 -34.62
C ASN A 286 -3.08 -17.93 -34.87
N ALA A 287 -2.47 -17.54 -36.00
CA ALA A 287 -1.07 -17.82 -36.25
C ALA A 287 -0.15 -17.04 -35.29
N LYS A 288 -0.50 -15.79 -34.94
CA LYS A 288 0.21 -15.02 -33.91
C LYS A 288 0.07 -15.64 -32.52
N ILE A 289 -1.13 -16.08 -32.16
CA ILE A 289 -1.39 -16.80 -30.91
C ILE A 289 -0.53 -18.07 -30.84
N HIS A 290 -0.46 -18.84 -31.93
CA HIS A 290 0.36 -20.06 -31.98
C HIS A 290 1.86 -19.76 -31.84
N ARG A 291 2.37 -18.65 -32.40
CA ARG A 291 3.76 -18.22 -32.16
C ARG A 291 4.02 -17.82 -30.71
N ILE A 292 3.04 -17.22 -30.03
CA ILE A 292 3.15 -16.96 -28.59
C ILE A 292 3.21 -18.29 -27.81
N ASP A 293 2.44 -19.31 -28.20
CA ASP A 293 2.52 -20.65 -27.61
C ASP A 293 3.92 -21.27 -27.76
N GLN A 294 4.57 -21.09 -28.91
CA GLN A 294 5.94 -21.56 -29.12
C GLN A 294 6.94 -20.87 -28.17
N HIS A 295 6.78 -19.56 -27.91
CA HIS A 295 7.60 -18.85 -26.94
C HIS A 295 7.33 -19.31 -25.50
N ILE A 296 6.06 -19.57 -25.13
CA ILE A 296 5.70 -20.14 -23.82
C ILE A 296 6.38 -21.49 -23.62
N ALA A 297 6.34 -22.37 -24.63
CA ALA A 297 7.00 -23.67 -24.57
C ALA A 297 8.53 -23.53 -24.42
N ALA A 298 9.16 -22.64 -25.19
CA ALA A 298 10.60 -22.41 -25.13
C ALA A 298 11.07 -21.90 -23.75
N LEU A 299 10.31 -21.00 -23.10
CA LEU A 299 10.65 -20.46 -21.78
C LEU A 299 10.88 -21.53 -20.70
N THR A 300 10.20 -22.68 -20.79
CA THR A 300 10.35 -23.76 -19.81
C THR A 300 11.75 -24.38 -19.81
N GLN A 301 12.44 -24.33 -20.95
CA GLN A 301 13.78 -24.91 -21.16
C GLN A 301 14.90 -23.87 -21.08
N THR A 302 14.58 -22.59 -21.29
CA THR A 302 15.56 -21.50 -21.25
C THR A 302 16.07 -21.27 -19.83
N THR A 303 17.39 -21.32 -19.61
CA THR A 303 18.01 -21.03 -18.30
C THR A 303 18.73 -19.68 -18.26
N ASP A 304 18.81 -18.98 -19.38
CA ASP A 304 19.47 -17.70 -19.52
C ASP A 304 18.45 -16.54 -19.46
N LEU A 305 18.67 -15.57 -18.57
CA LEU A 305 17.75 -14.45 -18.37
C LEU A 305 17.66 -13.50 -19.57
N ASP A 306 18.74 -13.33 -20.34
CA ASP A 306 18.73 -12.48 -21.54
C ASP A 306 17.97 -13.15 -22.67
N VAL A 307 18.12 -14.46 -22.84
CA VAL A 307 17.31 -15.25 -23.79
C VAL A 307 15.83 -15.21 -23.42
N MET A 308 15.50 -15.28 -22.12
CA MET A 308 14.12 -15.12 -21.65
C MET A 308 13.54 -13.74 -21.98
N ARG A 309 14.31 -12.65 -21.80
CA ARG A 309 13.92 -11.30 -22.22
C ARG A 309 13.71 -11.21 -23.73
N GLY A 310 14.50 -11.93 -24.52
CA GLY A 310 14.30 -12.07 -25.96
C GLY A 310 12.94 -12.69 -26.32
N HIS A 311 12.55 -13.79 -25.64
CA HIS A 311 11.23 -14.39 -25.81
C HIS A 311 10.09 -13.48 -25.37
N GLU A 312 10.26 -12.74 -24.27
CA GLU A 312 9.30 -11.74 -23.81
C GLU A 312 9.10 -10.63 -24.87
N GLY A 313 10.18 -10.06 -25.38
CA GLY A 313 10.12 -8.98 -26.37
C GLY A 313 9.49 -9.42 -27.68
N ALA A 314 9.85 -10.61 -28.19
CA ALA A 314 9.25 -11.19 -29.39
C ALA A 314 7.75 -11.45 -29.20
N SER A 315 7.36 -12.03 -28.06
CA SER A 315 5.96 -12.27 -27.72
C SER A 315 5.18 -10.98 -27.53
N ALA A 316 5.76 -9.95 -26.92
CA ALA A 316 5.15 -8.65 -26.72
C ALA A 316 4.83 -7.96 -28.06
N ARG A 317 5.75 -8.01 -29.04
CA ARG A 317 5.51 -7.48 -30.38
C ARG A 317 4.33 -8.18 -31.05
N LEU A 318 4.31 -9.51 -31.04
CA LEU A 318 3.19 -10.29 -31.58
C LEU A 318 1.87 -9.96 -30.88
N TYR A 319 1.90 -9.85 -29.55
CA TYR A 319 0.75 -9.58 -28.71
C TYR A 319 0.14 -8.20 -28.98
N PHE A 320 0.92 -7.12 -28.92
CA PHE A 320 0.37 -5.77 -29.11
C PHE A 320 -0.13 -5.54 -30.53
N THR A 321 0.54 -6.09 -31.55
CA THR A 321 0.00 -6.03 -32.92
C THR A 321 -1.30 -6.83 -33.05
N ALA A 322 -1.41 -8.00 -32.41
CA ALA A 322 -2.67 -8.77 -32.39
C ALA A 322 -3.78 -8.04 -31.61
N LEU A 323 -3.44 -7.38 -30.51
CA LEU A 323 -4.36 -6.57 -29.70
C LEU A 323 -4.91 -5.39 -30.51
N GLY A 324 -4.06 -4.74 -31.31
CA GLY A 324 -4.47 -3.67 -32.21
C GLY A 324 -5.46 -4.11 -33.29
N GLN A 325 -5.25 -5.29 -33.88
CA GLN A 325 -6.21 -5.90 -34.82
C GLN A 325 -7.57 -6.21 -34.19
N LEU A 326 -7.65 -6.24 -32.85
CA LEU A 326 -8.86 -6.47 -32.08
C LEU A 326 -9.54 -5.16 -31.66
N ILE A 327 -9.05 -3.98 -32.09
CA ILE A 327 -9.73 -2.70 -31.88
C ILE A 327 -10.79 -2.53 -32.97
N THR A 328 -12.04 -2.32 -32.57
CA THR A 328 -13.19 -2.15 -33.49
C THR A 328 -13.59 -0.70 -33.68
N HIS A 329 -13.04 0.21 -32.87
CA HIS A 329 -13.35 1.63 -32.98
C HIS A 329 -12.43 2.30 -34.00
N PRO A 330 -12.95 2.91 -35.08
CA PRO A 330 -12.12 3.42 -36.18
C PRO A 330 -11.23 4.60 -35.78
N GLY A 331 -11.64 5.37 -34.77
CA GLY A 331 -10.84 6.48 -34.22
C GLY A 331 -9.68 6.07 -33.32
N PHE A 332 -9.42 4.77 -33.14
CA PHE A 332 -8.31 4.26 -32.34
C PHE A 332 -7.51 3.23 -33.12
N SER A 333 -6.19 3.27 -32.98
CA SER A 333 -5.28 2.30 -33.57
C SER A 333 -4.19 1.94 -32.57
N LEU A 334 -3.63 0.75 -32.72
CA LEU A 334 -2.48 0.27 -31.95
C LEU A 334 -1.63 -0.60 -32.86
N THR A 335 -0.50 -0.08 -33.32
CA THR A 335 0.45 -0.82 -34.16
C THR A 335 1.49 -1.55 -33.32
N GLU A 336 2.04 -0.83 -32.35
CA GLU A 336 3.05 -1.30 -31.41
C GLU A 336 2.91 -0.60 -30.05
N ARG A 337 3.62 -1.13 -29.04
CA ARG A 337 3.73 -0.48 -27.73
C ARG A 337 4.83 0.57 -27.78
N ASN A 338 4.46 1.85 -27.66
CA ASN A 338 5.40 2.96 -27.48
C ASN A 338 5.28 3.55 -26.06
N ARG A 339 6.42 3.89 -25.44
CA ARG A 339 6.48 4.39 -24.05
C ARG A 339 7.37 5.64 -24.02
N HIS A 340 7.02 6.61 -23.18
CA HIS A 340 7.86 7.76 -22.81
C HIS A 340 8.41 8.57 -24.02
N PRO A 341 7.58 9.43 -24.65
CA PRO A 341 6.16 9.65 -24.41
C PRO A 341 5.25 8.71 -25.24
N PRO A 342 4.00 8.45 -24.80
CA PRO A 342 3.02 7.74 -25.61
C PRO A 342 2.60 8.59 -26.82
N LYS A 343 2.63 8.02 -28.01
CA LYS A 343 2.39 8.73 -29.28
C LYS A 343 0.97 8.60 -29.83
N ASP A 344 0.15 7.78 -29.17
CA ASP A 344 -1.23 7.55 -29.57
C ASP A 344 -2.15 7.35 -28.34
N PRO A 345 -3.47 7.54 -28.51
CA PRO A 345 -4.42 7.44 -27.42
C PRO A 345 -4.43 6.07 -26.71
N VAL A 346 -4.26 4.95 -27.42
CA VAL A 346 -4.32 3.61 -26.82
C VAL A 346 -3.08 3.37 -25.96
N ASN A 347 -1.89 3.74 -26.44
CA ASN A 347 -0.66 3.70 -25.65
C ASN A 347 -0.73 4.63 -24.42
N SER A 348 -1.46 5.74 -24.51
CA SER A 348 -1.70 6.64 -23.38
C SER A 348 -2.53 5.96 -22.29
N LEU A 349 -3.64 5.32 -22.67
CA LEU A 349 -4.49 4.55 -21.76
C LEU A 349 -3.74 3.37 -21.12
N LEU A 350 -2.99 2.61 -21.91
CA LEU A 350 -2.18 1.50 -21.41
C LEU A 350 -1.13 2.00 -20.41
N SER A 351 -0.40 3.07 -20.74
CA SER A 351 0.62 3.64 -19.86
C SER A 351 0.01 4.10 -18.53
N PHE A 352 -1.12 4.81 -18.57
CA PHE A 352 -1.82 5.26 -17.38
C PHE A 352 -2.30 4.08 -16.52
N GLY A 353 -2.95 3.08 -17.12
CA GLY A 353 -3.41 1.89 -16.41
C GLY A 353 -2.28 1.06 -15.80
N TYR A 354 -1.13 0.95 -16.48
CA TYR A 354 0.05 0.28 -15.92
C TYR A 354 0.65 1.02 -14.74
N THR A 355 0.65 2.37 -14.74
CA THR A 355 1.06 3.15 -13.57
C THR A 355 0.17 2.85 -12.36
N LEU A 356 -1.15 2.82 -12.55
CA LEU A 356 -2.09 2.48 -11.46
C LEU A 356 -1.89 1.04 -10.95
N LEU A 357 -1.73 0.08 -11.87
CA LEU A 357 -1.45 -1.31 -11.50
C LEU A 357 -0.13 -1.44 -10.73
N PHE A 358 0.92 -0.78 -11.22
CA PHE A 358 2.22 -0.76 -10.56
C PHE A 358 2.12 -0.20 -9.14
N ASN A 359 1.41 0.91 -8.94
CA ASN A 359 1.22 1.49 -7.62
C ASN A 359 0.49 0.52 -6.67
N ASN A 360 -0.55 -0.17 -7.14
CA ASN A 360 -1.24 -1.19 -6.35
C ASN A 360 -0.32 -2.36 -5.97
N VAL A 361 0.47 -2.88 -6.92
CA VAL A 361 1.41 -3.98 -6.67
C VAL A 361 2.51 -3.55 -5.70
N LEU A 362 3.14 -2.38 -5.93
CA LEU A 362 4.17 -1.82 -5.07
C LEU A 362 3.67 -1.62 -3.64
N SER A 363 2.49 -1.02 -3.47
CA SER A 363 1.89 -0.80 -2.16
C SER A 363 1.62 -2.11 -1.43
N LEU A 364 1.20 -3.17 -2.14
CA LEU A 364 0.99 -4.48 -1.54
C LEU A 364 2.31 -5.19 -1.22
N ILE A 365 3.36 -5.04 -2.02
CA ILE A 365 4.71 -5.55 -1.72
C ILE A 365 5.23 -4.93 -0.42
N LEU A 366 5.14 -3.60 -0.31
CA LEU A 366 5.50 -2.86 0.89
C LEU A 366 4.65 -3.29 2.09
N ALA A 367 3.34 -3.49 1.88
CA ALA A 367 2.46 -3.97 2.93
C ALA A 367 2.86 -5.36 3.44
N GLU A 368 3.30 -6.27 2.56
CA GLU A 368 3.78 -7.62 2.91
C GLU A 368 5.19 -7.66 3.52
N GLY A 369 5.82 -6.50 3.71
CA GLY A 369 7.15 -6.38 4.32
C GLY A 369 8.28 -6.85 3.40
N LEU A 370 8.04 -6.88 2.09
CA LEU A 370 9.06 -7.23 1.10
C LEU A 370 9.81 -5.98 0.62
N ASN A 371 11.10 -6.13 0.37
CA ASN A 371 11.93 -5.11 -0.23
C ASN A 371 11.61 -5.02 -1.74
N PRO A 372 11.09 -3.87 -2.24
CA PRO A 372 10.60 -3.77 -3.61
C PRO A 372 11.72 -3.67 -4.66
N TYR A 373 12.96 -3.38 -4.25
CA TYR A 373 14.09 -3.18 -5.16
C TYR A 373 14.75 -4.49 -5.59
N LEU A 374 14.39 -5.61 -4.95
CA LEU A 374 14.97 -6.93 -5.18
C LEU A 374 14.12 -7.74 -6.17
N GLY A 375 14.25 -7.42 -7.46
CA GLY A 375 13.64 -8.18 -8.56
C GLY A 375 14.37 -9.48 -8.93
N ASN A 376 13.68 -10.33 -9.67
CA ASN A 376 14.11 -11.61 -10.19
C ASN A 376 14.41 -11.57 -11.70
N LEU A 377 13.52 -10.98 -12.49
CA LEU A 377 13.67 -10.83 -13.94
C LEU A 377 14.34 -9.49 -14.28
N HIS A 378 13.84 -8.38 -13.74
CA HIS A 378 14.45 -7.08 -13.97
C HIS A 378 15.63 -6.87 -13.00
N ARG A 379 16.80 -6.57 -13.56
CA ARG A 379 18.02 -6.22 -12.80
C ARG A 379 18.60 -4.95 -13.39
N SER A 380 18.82 -3.95 -12.56
CA SER A 380 19.55 -2.73 -12.90
C SER A 380 20.27 -2.21 -11.66
N ASP A 381 21.37 -1.49 -11.88
CA ASP A 381 22.05 -0.70 -10.84
C ASP A 381 21.22 0.53 -10.42
N ARG A 382 20.13 0.82 -11.13
CA ARG A 382 19.18 1.87 -10.78
C ARG A 382 18.31 1.47 -9.59
N LYS A 383 18.01 2.43 -8.72
CA LYS A 383 17.10 2.28 -7.57
C LYS A 383 15.63 2.25 -7.99
N GLU A 384 15.29 1.32 -8.88
CA GLU A 384 13.92 1.08 -9.33
C GLU A 384 13.31 -0.13 -8.60
N PRO A 385 12.01 -0.11 -8.26
CA PRO A 385 11.35 -1.20 -7.56
C PRO A 385 11.07 -2.37 -8.49
N HIS A 386 12.14 -3.08 -8.88
CA HIS A 386 12.11 -4.18 -9.85
C HIS A 386 11.16 -5.32 -9.46
N LEU A 387 10.98 -5.61 -8.17
CA LEU A 387 10.05 -6.64 -7.74
C LEU A 387 8.60 -6.28 -8.09
N ALA A 388 8.25 -4.99 -8.04
CA ALA A 388 6.93 -4.53 -8.47
C ALA A 388 6.75 -4.67 -9.99
N PHE A 389 7.80 -4.37 -10.78
CA PHE A 389 7.78 -4.60 -12.22
C PHE A 389 7.65 -6.07 -12.59
N ASP A 390 8.29 -6.94 -11.83
CA ASP A 390 8.21 -8.39 -12.01
C ASP A 390 6.81 -8.92 -11.67
N LEU A 391 6.34 -8.68 -10.44
CA LEU A 391 5.08 -9.24 -9.97
C LEU A 391 3.86 -8.60 -10.64
N MET A 392 3.98 -7.41 -11.25
CA MET A 392 2.88 -6.83 -12.01
C MET A 392 2.63 -7.54 -13.35
N GLU A 393 3.60 -8.29 -13.90
CA GLU A 393 3.52 -8.84 -15.26
C GLU A 393 2.32 -9.77 -15.46
N GLU A 394 1.99 -10.58 -14.46
CA GLU A 394 0.84 -11.49 -14.48
C GLU A 394 -0.50 -10.78 -14.61
N TRP A 395 -0.57 -9.51 -14.21
CA TRP A 395 -1.82 -8.75 -14.06
C TRP A 395 -2.07 -7.76 -15.19
N ARG A 396 -1.06 -7.47 -16.03
CA ARG A 396 -1.16 -6.49 -17.13
C ARG A 396 -2.32 -6.80 -18.06
N SER A 397 -2.39 -8.03 -18.58
CA SER A 397 -3.47 -8.41 -19.50
C SER A 397 -4.83 -8.63 -18.82
N PRO A 398 -4.92 -9.36 -17.69
CA PRO A 398 -6.20 -9.58 -17.00
C PRO A 398 -6.90 -8.31 -16.50
N ILE A 399 -6.13 -7.29 -16.11
CA ILE A 399 -6.65 -6.05 -15.53
C ILE A 399 -6.60 -4.92 -16.56
N VAL A 400 -5.40 -4.47 -16.94
CA VAL A 400 -5.20 -3.23 -17.71
C VAL A 400 -5.58 -3.40 -19.18
N ASP A 401 -4.97 -4.35 -19.88
CA ASP A 401 -5.15 -4.44 -21.35
C ASP A 401 -6.60 -4.74 -21.68
N SER A 402 -7.22 -5.64 -20.91
CA SER A 402 -8.63 -5.98 -21.11
C SER A 402 -9.60 -4.87 -20.68
N LEU A 403 -9.23 -3.99 -19.75
CA LEU A 403 -9.98 -2.78 -19.44
C LEU A 403 -9.87 -1.77 -20.59
N VAL A 404 -8.66 -1.49 -21.09
CA VAL A 404 -8.44 -0.57 -22.21
C VAL A 404 -9.21 -1.04 -23.45
N MET A 405 -9.13 -2.33 -23.78
CA MET A 405 -9.89 -2.89 -24.89
C MET A 405 -11.40 -2.77 -24.68
N TRP A 406 -11.89 -2.87 -23.44
CA TRP A 406 -13.29 -2.65 -23.14
C TRP A 406 -13.68 -1.17 -23.33
N LEU A 407 -12.94 -0.23 -22.74
CA LEU A 407 -13.19 1.21 -22.81
C LEU A 407 -13.25 1.71 -24.25
N VAL A 408 -12.26 1.32 -25.06
CA VAL A 408 -12.15 1.70 -26.47
C VAL A 408 -13.28 1.09 -27.31
N ASN A 409 -13.49 -0.23 -27.21
CA ASN A 409 -14.47 -0.90 -28.06
C ASN A 409 -15.93 -0.61 -27.67
N LYS A 410 -16.18 -0.24 -26.40
CA LYS A 410 -17.49 0.18 -25.91
C LYS A 410 -17.74 1.68 -26.02
N LYS A 411 -16.82 2.46 -26.60
CA LYS A 411 -16.95 3.92 -26.76
C LYS A 411 -17.11 4.66 -25.43
N ALA A 412 -16.60 4.08 -24.34
CA ALA A 412 -16.58 4.75 -23.03
C ALA A 412 -15.53 5.87 -23.00
N ILE A 413 -14.51 5.76 -23.85
CA ILE A 413 -13.53 6.81 -24.13
C ILE A 413 -13.54 7.09 -25.64
N ARG A 414 -13.42 8.36 -26.01
CA ARG A 414 -13.49 8.87 -27.38
C ARG A 414 -12.15 9.47 -27.80
N PRO A 415 -11.85 9.58 -29.12
CA PRO A 415 -10.62 10.22 -29.59
C PRO A 415 -10.48 11.68 -29.14
N THR A 416 -11.60 12.37 -28.91
CA THR A 416 -11.66 13.76 -28.41
C THR A 416 -11.30 13.91 -26.93
N ASP A 417 -11.14 12.81 -26.21
CA ASP A 417 -10.80 12.80 -24.78
C ASP A 417 -9.29 12.91 -24.52
N PHE A 418 -8.52 13.21 -25.56
CA PHE A 418 -7.06 13.27 -25.52
C PHE A 418 -6.57 14.65 -25.93
N THR A 419 -5.47 15.07 -25.32
CA THR A 419 -4.76 16.27 -25.69
C THR A 419 -4.14 16.09 -27.08
N PHE A 420 -3.90 17.20 -27.76
CA PHE A 420 -2.98 17.20 -28.90
C PHE A 420 -1.58 16.78 -28.44
N PRO A 421 -0.75 16.22 -29.35
CA PRO A 421 0.63 15.92 -29.05
C PRO A 421 1.35 17.15 -28.48
N ASN A 422 2.02 17.00 -27.35
CA ASN A 422 2.86 18.05 -26.78
C ASN A 422 4.11 18.29 -27.66
N ALA A 423 5.00 19.19 -27.24
CA ALA A 423 6.25 19.47 -27.96
C ALA A 423 7.15 18.23 -28.18
N GLU A 424 7.01 17.19 -27.35
CA GLU A 424 7.73 15.92 -27.45
C GLU A 424 6.94 14.84 -28.24
N GLY A 425 5.76 15.19 -28.78
CA GLY A 425 4.87 14.27 -29.50
C GLY A 425 4.02 13.37 -28.61
N GLY A 426 3.92 13.68 -27.31
CA GLY A 426 3.16 12.92 -26.31
C GLY A 426 1.67 13.25 -26.30
N VAL A 427 0.83 12.22 -26.37
CA VAL A 427 -0.63 12.29 -26.26
C VAL A 427 -1.04 11.93 -24.83
N TYR A 428 -1.95 12.69 -24.22
CA TYR A 428 -2.37 12.47 -22.83
C TYR A 428 -3.88 12.48 -22.69
N LEU A 429 -4.39 11.81 -21.66
CA LEU A 429 -5.81 11.73 -21.37
C LEU A 429 -6.27 13.00 -20.65
N GLU A 430 -7.36 13.61 -21.13
CA GLU A 430 -7.95 14.79 -20.52
C GLU A 430 -8.53 14.50 -19.12
N ASN A 431 -8.64 15.53 -18.30
CA ASN A 431 -9.03 15.37 -16.89
C ASN A 431 -10.40 14.71 -16.70
N THR A 432 -11.38 15.03 -17.56
CA THR A 432 -12.74 14.44 -17.51
C THR A 432 -12.70 12.94 -17.82
N ALA A 433 -12.02 12.55 -18.89
CA ALA A 433 -11.87 11.14 -19.27
C ALA A 433 -10.96 10.37 -18.31
N ARG A 434 -9.99 11.04 -17.66
CA ARG A 434 -9.19 10.46 -16.59
C ARG A 434 -10.05 10.00 -15.40
N ARG A 435 -11.07 10.78 -15.01
CA ARG A 435 -12.03 10.36 -13.96
C ARG A 435 -12.81 9.12 -14.38
N VAL A 436 -13.28 9.06 -15.63
CA VAL A 436 -13.96 7.88 -16.19
C VAL A 436 -13.05 6.66 -16.18
N PHE A 437 -11.79 6.82 -16.58
CA PHE A 437 -10.81 5.73 -16.54
C PHE A 437 -10.58 5.22 -15.11
N LEU A 438 -10.35 6.13 -14.16
CA LEU A 438 -10.11 5.78 -12.76
C LEU A 438 -11.30 5.02 -12.16
N LYS A 439 -12.53 5.47 -12.43
CA LYS A 439 -13.75 4.78 -12.01
C LYS A 439 -13.76 3.33 -12.50
N HIS A 440 -13.58 3.12 -13.81
CA HIS A 440 -13.60 1.77 -14.37
C HIS A 440 -12.37 0.92 -13.99
N PHE A 441 -11.24 1.54 -13.68
CA PHE A 441 -10.09 0.84 -13.12
C PHE A 441 -10.40 0.33 -11.71
N GLU A 442 -11.03 1.14 -10.86
CA GLU A 442 -11.46 0.71 -9.53
C GLU A 442 -12.53 -0.39 -9.59
N ASP A 443 -13.51 -0.26 -10.49
CA ASP A 443 -14.49 -1.33 -10.75
C ASP A 443 -13.79 -2.62 -11.18
N ARG A 444 -12.75 -2.51 -12.02
CA ARG A 444 -12.00 -3.66 -12.49
C ARG A 444 -11.18 -4.32 -11.38
N ILE A 445 -10.46 -3.56 -10.57
CA ILE A 445 -9.57 -4.13 -9.54
C ILE A 445 -10.36 -4.71 -8.35
N THR A 446 -11.63 -4.33 -8.21
CA THR A 446 -12.58 -4.89 -7.24
C THR A 446 -13.36 -6.09 -7.77
N GLU A 447 -13.36 -6.34 -9.09
CA GLU A 447 -13.94 -7.54 -9.72
C GLU A 447 -13.38 -8.82 -9.09
N THR A 448 -14.26 -9.78 -8.83
CA THR A 448 -13.91 -11.05 -8.20
C THR A 448 -13.35 -12.06 -9.19
N VAL A 449 -12.28 -12.75 -8.80
CA VAL A 449 -11.62 -13.82 -9.53
C VAL A 449 -11.33 -15.01 -8.62
N THR A 450 -11.25 -16.19 -9.22
CA THR A 450 -10.77 -17.40 -8.53
C THR A 450 -9.24 -17.36 -8.45
N HIS A 451 -8.69 -17.71 -7.29
CA HIS A 451 -7.24 -17.78 -7.08
C HIS A 451 -6.89 -19.15 -6.46
N PRO A 452 -5.91 -19.92 -6.96
CA PRO A 452 -5.68 -21.31 -6.52
C PRO A 452 -5.41 -21.49 -5.02
N THR A 453 -4.86 -20.48 -4.35
CA THR A 453 -4.61 -20.50 -2.90
C THR A 453 -5.89 -20.54 -2.04
N VAL A 454 -7.03 -20.08 -2.56
CA VAL A 454 -8.27 -19.92 -1.80
C VAL A 454 -9.47 -20.49 -2.56
N GLN A 455 -10.38 -21.15 -1.85
CA GLN A 455 -11.55 -21.78 -2.48
C GLN A 455 -12.60 -20.75 -2.94
N GLN A 456 -12.69 -19.61 -2.25
CA GLN A 456 -13.69 -18.60 -2.55
C GLN A 456 -13.13 -17.53 -3.50
N PRO A 457 -13.97 -16.96 -4.39
CA PRO A 457 -13.58 -15.84 -5.25
C PRO A 457 -13.17 -14.62 -4.42
N VAL A 458 -12.10 -13.94 -4.84
CA VAL A 458 -11.55 -12.75 -4.19
C VAL A 458 -11.37 -11.63 -5.21
N SER A 459 -11.32 -10.36 -4.79
CA SER A 459 -11.03 -9.26 -5.71
C SER A 459 -9.64 -9.40 -6.35
N TYR A 460 -9.41 -8.79 -7.53
CA TYR A 460 -8.06 -8.74 -8.10
C TYR A 460 -7.03 -8.16 -7.13
N ARG A 461 -7.39 -7.12 -6.36
CA ARG A 461 -6.48 -6.56 -5.33
C ARG A 461 -6.03 -7.61 -4.32
N ARG A 462 -6.96 -8.46 -3.85
CA ARG A 462 -6.63 -9.56 -2.94
C ARG A 462 -5.90 -10.70 -3.65
N ALA A 463 -6.21 -10.98 -4.91
CA ALA A 463 -5.47 -11.96 -5.71
C ALA A 463 -4.01 -11.55 -5.89
N ILE A 464 -3.73 -10.27 -6.19
CA ILE A 464 -2.37 -9.71 -6.24
C ILE A 464 -1.67 -9.92 -4.90
N GLN A 465 -2.34 -9.60 -3.79
CA GLN A 465 -1.77 -9.79 -2.46
C GLN A 465 -1.46 -11.27 -2.17
N LEU A 466 -2.37 -12.20 -2.49
CA LEU A 466 -2.14 -13.64 -2.33
C LEU A 466 -0.94 -14.12 -3.14
N GLN A 467 -0.73 -13.54 -4.32
CA GLN A 467 0.39 -13.88 -5.17
C GLN A 467 1.72 -13.34 -4.62
N ILE A 468 1.72 -12.13 -4.03
CA ILE A 468 2.87 -11.59 -3.29
C ILE A 468 3.17 -12.45 -2.05
N GLN A 469 2.14 -12.90 -1.32
CA GLN A 469 2.31 -13.83 -0.20
C GLN A 469 2.88 -15.19 -0.65
N ARG A 470 2.47 -15.67 -1.84
CA ARG A 470 3.06 -16.87 -2.46
C ARG A 470 4.53 -16.66 -2.80
N TYR A 471 4.89 -15.53 -3.40
CA TYR A 471 6.29 -15.16 -3.63
C TYR A 471 7.09 -15.19 -2.32
N LYS A 472 6.55 -14.59 -1.26
CA LYS A 472 7.17 -14.57 0.08
C LYS A 472 7.45 -15.99 0.61
N LYS A 473 6.49 -16.92 0.47
CA LYS A 473 6.68 -18.34 0.83
C LYS A 473 7.78 -19.01 0.02
N CYS A 474 7.85 -18.75 -1.29
CA CYS A 474 8.89 -19.32 -2.15
C CYS A 474 10.32 -18.91 -1.74
N LEU A 475 10.50 -17.76 -1.10
CA LEU A 475 11.79 -17.36 -0.54
C LEU A 475 12.26 -18.35 0.55
N GLN A 476 11.32 -18.84 1.35
CA GLN A 476 11.55 -19.68 2.54
C GLN A 476 11.56 -21.18 2.19
N ASP A 477 10.56 -21.67 1.47
CA ASP A 477 10.25 -23.12 1.37
C ASP A 477 10.89 -23.83 0.16
N SER A 478 11.66 -23.12 -0.67
CA SER A 478 12.27 -23.62 -1.92
C SER A 478 11.29 -24.22 -2.95
N GLN A 479 9.98 -24.10 -2.74
CA GLN A 479 8.98 -24.50 -3.72
C GLN A 479 8.94 -23.54 -4.91
N PRO A 480 8.70 -24.05 -6.14
CA PRO A 480 8.57 -23.20 -7.30
C PRO A 480 7.35 -22.29 -7.16
N TYR A 481 7.49 -21.06 -7.67
CA TYR A 481 6.41 -20.10 -7.70
C TYR A 481 5.44 -20.43 -8.83
N ASP A 482 4.18 -20.70 -8.49
CA ASP A 482 3.13 -20.89 -9.49
C ASP A 482 2.47 -19.54 -9.82
N PRO A 483 2.53 -19.08 -11.09
CA PRO A 483 1.99 -17.78 -11.48
C PRO A 483 0.46 -17.80 -11.49
N PHE A 484 -0.13 -16.62 -11.31
CA PHE A 484 -1.56 -16.43 -11.54
C PHE A 484 -1.89 -16.58 -13.02
N ILE A 485 -2.82 -17.48 -13.33
CA ILE A 485 -3.37 -17.66 -14.68
C ILE A 485 -4.88 -17.45 -14.61
N ARG A 486 -5.39 -16.47 -15.36
CA ARG A 486 -6.83 -16.23 -15.47
C ARG A 486 -7.46 -17.36 -16.28
N THR A 487 -8.41 -18.07 -15.68
CA THR A 487 -9.23 -19.07 -16.36
C THR A 487 -10.03 -18.42 -17.51
N ILE A 488 -10.11 -19.12 -18.65
CA ILE A 488 -10.69 -18.63 -19.91
C ILE A 488 -12.22 -18.56 -19.86
#